data_AF-A0AB34IYN5-F1
#
_entry.id   AF-A0AB34IYN5-F1
#
_cell.length_a   1.000
_cell.length_b   1.000
_cell.length_c   1.000
_cell.angle_alpha   90.00
_cell.angle_beta   90.00
_cell.angle_gamma   90.00
#
_symmetry.space_group_name_H-M   'P 1'
#
loop_
_entity.id
_entity.type
_entity.pdbx_description
1 polymer ?
#
loop_
_entity_poly.entity_id
_entity_poly.type
_entity_poly.pdbx_seq_one_letter_code
_entity_poly.pdbx_strand_id
1 'polypeptide(L)'
;MRHHVPLLALSLAAAARAAALPPVAKIHVCGRWFCDPLGRVRIFHGFNDVGEAKQSGAFDGFNYLPKLMRDPALVSQLHEWGFNVMRLPMMWAALQPSDGALSTAYLAAMRNITQELAAHGLFSFLDMHQDVLSSKLGSYDGAPQWVVNRTTPRHAYPWPLTLPLKQWGLGYLAEATGQSFQEIYHNTHGGRDAWAAAWRGVAAHFRGDAAILGYELINEPFAGDIYADPTLLLPGVAGRKNLMPAYDAVAAAIRAVDDATIVLFEPVTWGMILPTAAGALPKLGGSGFDRPPGGRAYANRSAFAFHYYCWFATGISEQKPSSAAYPPLEKAECDRVFGPLVFDAVDATVEYIGGASIMTEFGAMVPNASSPSSLGTLEMEWVLNEADRRFQSWTYWDIGALFSAAPSGAHAPRMEALLPFIRPFARAIAGTPVGTSLDYRSARFTLAFRVAADLLAPTEIFLPSLRYPRGYSVTVAPASSLQCGACPNETGASPKLAHDLLCCLASPGFVGVANVTVVPRPTHT
;
A
#
# COMPACT_ATOMS: atom_id res chain seq x y z
N MET A 1 -13.18 38.13 -62.72
CA MET A 1 -13.61 36.83 -62.16
C MET A 1 -12.70 36.52 -60.99
N ARG A 2 -13.22 36.61 -59.76
CA ARG A 2 -12.48 36.33 -58.53
C ARG A 2 -12.58 34.83 -58.28
N HIS A 3 -11.45 34.12 -58.35
CA HIS A 3 -11.41 32.71 -57.96
C HIS A 3 -11.27 32.63 -56.42
N HIS A 4 -12.37 32.23 -55.78
CA HIS A 4 -12.34 31.75 -54.40
C HIS A 4 -11.71 30.36 -54.38
N VAL A 5 -10.55 30.24 -53.73
CA VAL A 5 -10.01 28.95 -53.27
C VAL A 5 -10.66 28.69 -51.91
N PRO A 6 -11.38 27.58 -51.69
CA PRO A 6 -11.91 27.27 -50.38
C PRO A 6 -10.76 26.81 -49.48
N LEU A 7 -10.58 27.49 -48.35
CA LEU A 7 -9.82 26.94 -47.23
C LEU A 7 -10.50 25.63 -46.82
N LEU A 8 -9.83 24.51 -47.10
CA LEU A 8 -10.14 23.25 -46.45
C LEU A 8 -9.91 23.45 -44.94
N ALA A 9 -10.99 23.56 -44.18
CA ALA A 9 -10.97 23.29 -42.76
C ALA A 9 -10.63 21.81 -42.59
N LEU A 10 -9.33 21.48 -42.48
CA LEU A 10 -8.90 20.21 -41.92
C LEU A 10 -9.40 20.20 -40.47
N SER A 11 -10.46 19.45 -40.24
CA SER A 11 -10.94 19.14 -38.90
C SER A 11 -9.82 18.48 -38.10
N LEU A 12 -9.55 19.02 -36.92
CA LEU A 12 -8.67 18.47 -35.87
C LEU A 12 -9.18 17.12 -35.29
N ALA A 13 -9.95 16.34 -36.04
CA ALA A 13 -10.55 15.09 -35.60
C ALA A 13 -9.61 13.87 -35.72
N ALA A 14 -8.31 14.09 -35.98
CA ALA A 14 -7.28 13.04 -36.03
C ALA A 14 -6.39 13.00 -34.77
N ALA A 15 -6.77 13.70 -33.70
CA ALA A 15 -6.12 13.53 -32.39
C ALA A 15 -6.46 12.14 -31.86
N ALA A 16 -5.44 11.28 -31.88
CA ALA A 16 -5.35 9.95 -31.29
C ALA A 16 -6.53 9.55 -30.40
N ARG A 17 -7.30 8.54 -30.83
CA ARG A 17 -7.98 7.65 -29.88
C ARG A 17 -6.87 7.02 -29.04
N ALA A 18 -6.52 7.65 -27.92
CA ALA A 18 -5.72 7.00 -26.89
C ALA A 18 -6.42 5.68 -26.60
N ALA A 19 -5.71 4.56 -26.73
CA ALA A 19 -6.28 3.26 -26.42
C ALA A 19 -6.73 3.32 -24.96
N ALA A 20 -8.04 3.32 -24.73
CA ALA A 20 -8.59 3.32 -23.39
C ALA A 20 -8.15 2.01 -22.71
N LEU A 21 -7.40 2.12 -21.63
CA LEU A 21 -7.04 0.95 -20.85
C LEU A 21 -8.31 0.34 -20.22
N PRO A 22 -8.32 -0.97 -19.96
CA PRO A 22 -9.29 -1.53 -19.03
C PRO A 22 -9.19 -0.85 -17.65
N PRO A 23 -10.25 -0.92 -16.81
CA PRO A 23 -10.29 -0.29 -15.48
C PRO A 23 -9.05 -0.59 -14.63
N VAL A 24 -8.54 -1.81 -14.73
CA VAL A 24 -7.25 -2.23 -14.20
C VAL A 24 -6.38 -2.76 -15.33
N ALA A 25 -5.14 -2.31 -15.39
CA ALA A 25 -4.14 -2.73 -16.36
C ALA A 25 -2.85 -3.10 -15.64
N LYS A 26 -2.08 -4.05 -16.19
CA LYS A 26 -0.91 -4.59 -15.50
C LYS A 26 0.08 -3.49 -15.15
N ILE A 27 0.39 -3.39 -13.87
CA ILE A 27 1.37 -2.43 -13.33
C ILE A 27 2.74 -3.10 -13.29
N HIS A 28 3.76 -2.34 -13.64
CA HIS A 28 5.16 -2.71 -13.49
C HIS A 28 5.90 -1.63 -12.69
N VAL A 29 7.17 -1.86 -12.35
CA VAL A 29 8.00 -0.86 -11.69
C VAL A 29 8.94 -0.23 -12.71
N CYS A 30 8.93 1.10 -12.81
CA CYS A 30 9.83 1.87 -13.66
C CYS A 30 10.65 2.86 -12.82
N GLY A 31 11.91 2.49 -12.54
CA GLY A 31 12.74 3.18 -11.57
C GLY A 31 12.17 3.03 -10.15
N ARG A 32 11.81 4.16 -9.52
CA ARG A 32 11.19 4.21 -8.19
C ARG A 32 9.67 4.25 -8.19
N TRP A 33 9.06 4.16 -9.38
CA TRP A 33 7.64 4.38 -9.57
C TRP A 33 6.91 3.10 -9.96
N PHE A 34 5.64 3.02 -9.60
CA PHE A 34 4.72 2.12 -10.27
C PHE A 34 4.26 2.75 -11.58
N CYS A 35 4.18 1.97 -12.65
CA CYS A 35 3.92 2.48 -13.98
C CYS A 35 2.89 1.61 -14.70
N ASP A 36 1.93 2.26 -15.39
CA ASP A 36 0.94 1.56 -16.22
C ASP A 36 1.50 1.25 -17.62
N PRO A 37 0.79 0.46 -18.45
CA PRO A 37 1.26 0.11 -19.79
C PRO A 37 1.37 1.30 -20.76
N LEU A 38 0.78 2.46 -20.42
CA LEU A 38 0.91 3.70 -21.18
C LEU A 38 2.13 4.52 -20.74
N GLY A 39 2.96 4.01 -19.82
CA GLY A 39 4.16 4.68 -19.33
C GLY A 39 3.89 5.77 -18.29
N ARG A 40 2.67 5.87 -17.76
CA ARG A 40 2.33 6.87 -16.73
C ARG A 40 2.71 6.36 -15.35
N VAL A 41 3.21 7.25 -14.49
CA VAL A 41 3.42 6.96 -13.07
C VAL A 41 2.06 6.83 -12.37
N ARG A 42 1.88 5.78 -11.58
CA ARG A 42 0.65 5.46 -10.84
C ARG A 42 0.86 5.64 -9.35
N ILE A 43 -0.09 6.31 -8.71
CA ILE A 43 -0.14 6.51 -7.26
C ILE A 43 -1.34 5.74 -6.71
N PHE A 44 -1.11 4.94 -5.68
CA PHE A 44 -2.13 4.08 -5.09
C PHE A 44 -2.51 4.53 -3.69
N HIS A 45 -3.80 4.78 -3.48
CA HIS A 45 -4.38 5.16 -2.20
C HIS A 45 -5.52 4.19 -1.88
N GLY A 46 -5.53 3.65 -0.66
CA GLY A 46 -6.56 2.72 -0.26
C GLY A 46 -6.45 2.24 1.17
N PHE A 47 -6.93 1.02 1.41
CA PHE A 47 -7.09 0.49 2.75
C PHE A 47 -6.68 -0.98 2.87
N ASN A 48 -6.44 -1.39 4.11
CA ASN A 48 -6.47 -2.77 4.57
C ASN A 48 -7.92 -3.20 4.82
N ASP A 49 -8.25 -4.47 4.59
CA ASP A 49 -9.48 -5.12 5.10
C ASP A 49 -9.11 -6.41 5.84
N VAL A 50 -8.47 -6.24 7.00
CA VAL A 50 -7.85 -7.35 7.74
C VAL A 50 -8.36 -7.45 9.16
N GLY A 51 -8.71 -6.34 9.81
CA GLY A 51 -8.95 -6.32 11.26
C GLY A 51 -10.02 -7.33 11.72
N GLU A 52 -11.11 -7.44 10.96
CA GLU A 52 -12.17 -8.40 11.27
C GLU A 52 -11.84 -9.86 10.89
N ALA A 53 -10.95 -10.07 9.92
CA ALA A 53 -10.48 -11.40 9.54
C ALA A 53 -9.62 -12.01 10.65
N LYS A 54 -8.87 -11.20 11.39
CA LYS A 54 -8.09 -11.66 12.58
C LYS A 54 -8.98 -12.18 13.71
N GLN A 55 -10.20 -11.65 13.83
CA GLN A 55 -11.08 -11.82 15.01
C GLN A 55 -12.13 -12.91 14.83
N SER A 56 -12.19 -13.54 13.65
CA SER A 56 -13.28 -14.43 13.28
C SER A 56 -13.12 -15.84 13.83
N GLY A 57 -13.51 -16.04 15.08
CA GLY A 57 -13.91 -17.34 15.65
C GLY A 57 -12.96 -18.53 15.45
N ALA A 58 -13.50 -19.75 15.54
CA ALA A 58 -12.75 -20.97 15.25
C ALA A 58 -12.39 -21.03 13.75
N PHE A 59 -11.20 -21.53 13.45
CA PHE A 59 -10.70 -21.67 12.09
C PHE A 59 -11.64 -22.54 11.22
N ASP A 60 -12.23 -21.95 10.19
CA ASP A 60 -12.96 -22.66 9.13
C ASP A 60 -12.32 -22.45 7.74
N GLY A 61 -11.21 -21.72 7.67
CA GLY A 61 -10.49 -21.35 6.47
C GLY A 61 -11.04 -20.11 5.75
N PHE A 62 -12.35 -19.84 5.81
CA PHE A 62 -12.99 -18.72 5.10
C PHE A 62 -13.22 -17.49 5.99
N ASN A 63 -13.15 -17.69 7.30
CA ASN A 63 -13.17 -16.66 8.33
C ASN A 63 -12.09 -15.58 8.09
N TYR A 64 -10.94 -15.98 7.53
CA TYR A 64 -9.84 -15.08 7.18
C TYR A 64 -9.98 -14.33 5.84
N LEU A 65 -11.10 -14.44 5.14
CA LEU A 65 -11.35 -13.62 3.96
C LEU A 65 -11.64 -12.16 4.35
N PRO A 66 -11.24 -11.17 3.54
CA PRO A 66 -11.63 -9.78 3.74
C PRO A 66 -13.17 -9.67 3.71
N LYS A 67 -13.75 -9.07 4.73
CA LYS A 67 -15.21 -9.11 4.93
C LYS A 67 -15.90 -7.96 4.22
N LEU A 68 -15.34 -6.77 4.32
CA LEU A 68 -15.92 -5.57 3.71
C LEU A 68 -15.81 -5.63 2.17
N MET A 69 -14.70 -6.15 1.65
CA MET A 69 -14.48 -6.24 0.19
C MET A 69 -15.34 -7.29 -0.52
N ARG A 70 -16.23 -7.96 0.22
CA ARG A 70 -17.26 -8.86 -0.33
C ARG A 70 -18.59 -8.18 -0.61
N ASP A 71 -18.72 -6.90 -0.27
CA ASP A 71 -19.90 -6.08 -0.57
C ASP A 71 -19.64 -5.22 -1.83
N PRO A 72 -20.22 -5.59 -2.99
CA PRO A 72 -20.08 -4.83 -4.23
C PRO A 72 -20.49 -3.36 -4.12
N ALA A 73 -21.49 -3.05 -3.28
CA ALA A 73 -21.95 -1.67 -3.11
C ALA A 73 -20.89 -0.81 -2.41
N LEU A 74 -20.23 -1.39 -1.40
CA LEU A 74 -19.10 -0.77 -0.73
C LEU A 74 -17.89 -0.62 -1.67
N VAL A 75 -17.55 -1.67 -2.41
CA VAL A 75 -16.47 -1.66 -3.41
C VAL A 75 -16.69 -0.54 -4.44
N SER A 76 -17.90 -0.44 -5.00
CA SER A 76 -18.27 0.64 -5.92
C SER A 76 -18.15 2.02 -5.27
N GLN A 77 -18.57 2.16 -4.01
CA GLN A 77 -18.52 3.43 -3.29
C GLN A 77 -17.06 3.87 -3.00
N LEU A 78 -16.17 2.94 -2.67
CA LEU A 78 -14.75 3.24 -2.48
C LEU A 78 -14.10 3.73 -3.78
N HIS A 79 -14.42 3.09 -4.91
CA HIS A 79 -13.98 3.55 -6.22
C HIS A 79 -14.45 4.98 -6.54
N GLU A 80 -15.73 5.29 -6.26
CA GLU A 80 -16.29 6.63 -6.43
C GLU A 80 -15.61 7.69 -5.57
N TRP A 81 -15.07 7.30 -4.42
CA TRP A 81 -14.27 8.19 -3.55
C TRP A 81 -12.80 8.29 -3.95
N GLY A 82 -12.43 7.69 -5.09
CA GLY A 82 -11.12 7.84 -5.72
C GLY A 82 -10.08 6.81 -5.30
N PHE A 83 -10.40 5.94 -4.33
CA PHE A 83 -9.51 4.85 -3.92
C PHE A 83 -9.32 3.84 -5.05
N ASN A 84 -8.12 3.28 -5.15
CA ASN A 84 -7.72 2.47 -6.30
C ASN A 84 -6.87 1.24 -5.95
N VAL A 85 -6.67 0.95 -4.67
CA VAL A 85 -5.97 -0.27 -4.23
C VAL A 85 -6.56 -0.78 -2.93
N MET A 86 -6.54 -2.10 -2.72
CA MET A 86 -6.83 -2.74 -1.44
C MET A 86 -5.71 -3.72 -1.06
N ARG A 87 -5.27 -3.66 0.20
CA ARG A 87 -4.39 -4.66 0.81
C ARG A 87 -5.26 -5.76 1.42
N LEU A 88 -5.21 -6.96 0.83
CA LEU A 88 -6.11 -8.05 1.21
C LEU A 88 -5.37 -9.11 2.03
N PRO A 89 -5.91 -9.52 3.19
CA PRO A 89 -5.28 -10.55 3.99
C PRO A 89 -5.37 -11.90 3.29
N MET A 90 -4.27 -12.63 3.35
CA MET A 90 -4.15 -14.00 2.89
C MET A 90 -3.37 -14.80 3.93
N MET A 91 -4.05 -15.37 4.91
CA MET A 91 -3.36 -16.15 5.95
C MET A 91 -2.77 -17.42 5.36
N TRP A 92 -1.50 -17.72 5.65
CA TRP A 92 -0.88 -18.99 5.25
C TRP A 92 -1.65 -20.18 5.82
N ALA A 93 -2.17 -20.07 7.06
CA ALA A 93 -3.00 -21.10 7.68
C ALA A 93 -4.28 -21.40 6.88
N ALA A 94 -4.96 -20.38 6.35
CA ALA A 94 -6.14 -20.55 5.50
C ALA A 94 -5.80 -21.16 4.13
N LEU A 95 -4.69 -20.71 3.56
CA LEU A 95 -4.19 -21.16 2.28
C LEU A 95 -3.71 -22.63 2.33
N GLN A 96 -3.06 -23.04 3.41
CA GLN A 96 -2.43 -24.35 3.56
C GLN A 96 -2.68 -24.91 4.98
N PRO A 97 -3.91 -25.37 5.28
CA PRO A 97 -4.31 -25.76 6.63
C PRO A 97 -3.62 -27.02 7.16
N SER A 98 -3.04 -27.83 6.26
CA SER A 98 -2.29 -29.05 6.60
C SER A 98 -1.02 -29.15 5.75
N ASP A 99 -0.08 -29.99 6.17
CA ASP A 99 1.13 -30.30 5.43
C ASP A 99 0.79 -31.08 4.15
N GLY A 100 0.47 -30.34 3.09
CA GLY A 100 -0.11 -30.89 1.88
C GLY A 100 -0.48 -29.82 0.87
N ALA A 101 -1.48 -30.12 0.04
CA ALA A 101 -1.92 -29.23 -1.03
C ALA A 101 -2.57 -27.94 -0.48
N LEU A 102 -2.48 -26.87 -1.27
CA LEU A 102 -3.17 -25.61 -0.96
C LEU A 102 -4.68 -25.78 -1.09
N SER A 103 -5.43 -25.01 -0.31
CA SER A 103 -6.87 -24.88 -0.41
C SER A 103 -7.26 -24.17 -1.71
N THR A 104 -7.65 -24.96 -2.72
CA THR A 104 -8.14 -24.42 -3.99
C THR A 104 -9.41 -23.60 -3.82
N ALA A 105 -10.25 -23.96 -2.84
CA ALA A 105 -11.48 -23.24 -2.53
C ALA A 105 -11.18 -21.85 -1.93
N TYR A 106 -10.18 -21.73 -1.05
CA TYR A 106 -9.74 -20.45 -0.51
C TYR A 106 -9.15 -19.54 -1.61
N LEU A 107 -8.27 -20.10 -2.46
CA LEU A 107 -7.71 -19.37 -3.61
C LEU A 107 -8.81 -18.89 -4.58
N ALA A 108 -9.81 -19.70 -4.87
CA ALA A 108 -10.94 -19.32 -5.70
C ALA A 108 -11.79 -18.21 -5.05
N ALA A 109 -12.00 -18.27 -3.74
CA ALA A 109 -12.71 -17.22 -3.02
C ALA A 109 -11.95 -15.89 -3.05
N MET A 110 -10.64 -15.91 -2.80
CA MET A 110 -9.78 -14.73 -2.94
C MET A 110 -9.83 -14.18 -4.37
N ARG A 111 -9.80 -15.03 -5.40
CA ARG A 111 -9.96 -14.60 -6.79
C ARG A 111 -11.29 -13.87 -7.01
N ASN A 112 -12.40 -14.41 -6.54
CA ASN A 112 -13.70 -13.77 -6.72
C ASN A 112 -13.72 -12.36 -6.13
N ILE A 113 -13.13 -12.17 -4.94
CA ILE A 113 -13.01 -10.86 -4.29
C ILE A 113 -12.13 -9.92 -5.14
N THR A 114 -10.95 -10.38 -5.59
CA THR A 114 -10.05 -9.55 -6.41
C THR A 114 -10.67 -9.18 -7.77
N GLN A 115 -11.51 -10.04 -8.34
CA GLN A 115 -12.19 -9.77 -9.61
C GLN A 115 -13.37 -8.81 -9.44
N GLU A 116 -14.05 -8.85 -8.29
CA GLU A 116 -15.06 -7.84 -7.93
C GLU A 116 -14.40 -6.46 -7.81
N LEU A 117 -13.28 -6.36 -7.08
CA LEU A 117 -12.48 -5.13 -6.98
C LEU A 117 -12.02 -4.65 -8.38
N ALA A 118 -11.54 -5.56 -9.22
CA ALA A 118 -11.08 -5.26 -10.58
C ALA A 118 -12.19 -4.71 -11.47
N ALA A 119 -13.41 -5.26 -11.37
CA ALA A 119 -14.57 -4.82 -12.12
C ALA A 119 -14.94 -3.35 -11.80
N HIS A 120 -14.57 -2.89 -10.60
CA HIS A 120 -14.70 -1.52 -10.14
C HIS A 120 -13.39 -0.72 -10.20
N GLY A 121 -12.37 -1.16 -10.95
CA GLY A 121 -11.15 -0.38 -11.14
C GLY A 121 -10.23 -0.27 -9.92
N LEU A 122 -10.39 -1.14 -8.92
CA LEU A 122 -9.46 -1.24 -7.77
C LEU A 122 -8.46 -2.37 -8.00
N PHE A 123 -7.19 -2.07 -7.74
CA PHE A 123 -6.14 -3.08 -7.65
C PHE A 123 -6.19 -3.80 -6.31
N SER A 124 -5.56 -4.97 -6.23
CA SER A 124 -5.32 -5.68 -4.99
C SER A 124 -3.87 -6.09 -4.88
N PHE A 125 -3.32 -6.10 -3.68
CA PHE A 125 -2.14 -6.90 -3.40
C PHE A 125 -2.45 -7.87 -2.26
N LEU A 126 -1.87 -9.07 -2.39
CA LEU A 126 -2.13 -10.19 -1.51
C LEU A 126 -1.06 -10.20 -0.43
N ASP A 127 -1.49 -10.07 0.81
CA ASP A 127 -0.62 -9.96 1.97
C ASP A 127 -0.66 -11.27 2.76
N MET A 128 0.51 -11.95 2.84
CA MET A 128 0.64 -13.15 3.66
C MET A 128 0.71 -12.78 5.15
N HIS A 129 -0.46 -12.43 5.68
CA HIS A 129 -0.60 -11.71 6.93
C HIS A 129 -0.35 -12.61 8.16
N GLN A 130 0.25 -12.05 9.21
CA GLN A 130 0.45 -12.70 10.51
C GLN A 130 0.72 -11.64 11.59
N ASP A 131 0.26 -11.92 12.82
CA ASP A 131 0.72 -11.26 14.05
C ASP A 131 1.16 -12.35 15.04
N VAL A 132 2.37 -12.25 15.57
CA VAL A 132 2.96 -13.25 16.49
C VAL A 132 2.87 -14.68 15.94
N LEU A 133 2.93 -14.81 14.60
CA LEU A 133 3.00 -16.03 13.82
C LEU A 133 1.78 -16.98 13.89
N SER A 134 1.31 -17.40 15.07
CA SER A 134 0.25 -18.42 15.21
C SER A 134 -0.47 -18.36 16.56
N SER A 135 -1.66 -18.97 16.64
CA SER A 135 -2.38 -19.20 17.89
C SER A 135 -1.62 -20.07 18.90
N LYS A 136 -0.68 -20.90 18.45
CA LYS A 136 0.26 -21.61 19.35
C LYS A 136 1.17 -20.67 20.15
N LEU A 137 1.30 -19.44 19.68
CA LEU A 137 2.12 -18.38 20.25
C LEU A 137 1.24 -17.21 20.73
N GLY A 138 0.01 -17.52 21.17
CA GLY A 138 -0.87 -16.56 21.84
C GLY A 138 -1.56 -15.53 20.95
N SER A 139 -1.67 -15.80 19.64
CA SER A 139 -2.36 -14.95 18.66
C SER A 139 -3.45 -15.72 17.88
N TYR A 140 -3.71 -15.36 16.63
CA TYR A 140 -4.47 -16.15 15.65
C TYR A 140 -3.51 -16.88 14.69
N ASP A 141 -4.03 -17.81 13.88
CA ASP A 141 -3.21 -18.58 12.95
C ASP A 141 -2.92 -17.79 11.66
N GLY A 142 -1.83 -17.02 11.66
CA GLY A 142 -1.24 -16.47 10.44
C GLY A 142 -0.50 -17.57 9.66
N ALA A 143 0.53 -18.15 10.27
CA ALA A 143 1.17 -19.38 9.86
C ALA A 143 0.38 -20.62 10.34
N PRO A 144 0.32 -21.70 9.55
CA PRO A 144 -0.40 -22.89 9.95
C PRO A 144 0.27 -23.58 11.14
N GLN A 145 -0.54 -24.11 12.05
CA GLN A 145 -0.05 -24.78 13.25
C GLN A 145 0.88 -25.96 12.93
N TRP A 146 0.71 -26.66 11.81
CA TRP A 146 1.60 -27.78 11.44
C TRP A 146 3.04 -27.33 11.13
N VAL A 147 3.25 -26.08 10.70
CA VAL A 147 4.60 -25.50 10.54
C VAL A 147 5.18 -25.19 11.91
N VAL A 148 4.42 -24.47 12.75
CA VAL A 148 4.87 -24.04 14.09
C VAL A 148 5.09 -25.24 15.03
N ASN A 149 4.29 -26.30 14.92
CA ASN A 149 4.45 -27.52 15.71
C ASN A 149 5.73 -28.31 15.39
N ARG A 150 6.45 -27.98 14.31
CA ARG A 150 7.77 -28.59 14.04
C ARG A 150 8.86 -28.00 14.93
N THR A 151 8.66 -26.81 15.43
CA THR A 151 9.55 -26.16 16.38
C THR A 151 9.38 -26.74 17.77
N THR A 152 10.49 -27.16 18.37
CA THR A 152 10.54 -27.63 19.77
C THR A 152 11.27 -26.59 20.61
N PRO A 153 10.56 -25.65 21.25
CA PRO A 153 11.21 -24.59 21.99
C PRO A 153 11.79 -25.09 23.31
N ARG A 154 12.91 -24.48 23.74
CA ARG A 154 13.55 -24.83 25.03
C ARG A 154 12.65 -24.52 26.22
N HIS A 155 11.94 -23.40 26.16
CA HIS A 155 10.94 -23.02 27.15
C HIS A 155 9.55 -22.93 26.52
N ALA A 156 8.52 -23.23 27.31
CA ALA A 156 7.14 -23.06 26.87
C ALA A 156 6.83 -21.57 26.63
N TYR A 157 6.05 -21.27 25.60
CA TYR A 157 5.47 -19.94 25.42
C TYR A 157 4.65 -19.53 26.66
N PRO A 158 4.74 -18.29 27.17
CA PRO A 158 5.44 -17.13 26.57
C PRO A 158 6.79 -16.79 27.24
N TRP A 159 7.56 -17.77 27.74
CA TRP A 159 8.83 -17.48 28.43
C TRP A 159 9.72 -16.52 27.61
N PRO A 160 10.35 -15.51 28.25
CA PRO A 160 10.43 -15.20 29.69
C PRO A 160 9.29 -14.34 30.23
N LEU A 161 8.26 -14.07 29.41
CA LEU A 161 7.08 -13.31 29.82
C LEU A 161 6.09 -14.22 30.57
N THR A 162 5.00 -13.62 31.05
CA THR A 162 3.91 -14.31 31.75
C THR A 162 2.57 -13.92 31.14
N LEU A 163 1.63 -14.87 31.05
CA LEU A 163 0.26 -14.59 30.64
C LEU A 163 -0.58 -13.99 31.81
N PRO A 164 -1.61 -13.18 31.49
CA PRO A 164 -1.89 -12.61 30.17
C PRO A 164 -0.83 -11.55 29.80
N LEU A 165 -0.47 -11.47 28.52
CA LEU A 165 0.42 -10.41 28.05
C LEU A 165 -0.24 -9.05 28.21
N LYS A 166 0.53 -8.03 28.63
CA LYS A 166 0.02 -6.66 28.76
C LYS A 166 -0.42 -6.05 27.42
N GLN A 167 0.26 -6.45 26.35
CA GLN A 167 0.02 -6.04 24.97
C GLN A 167 0.35 -7.22 24.07
N TRP A 168 -0.42 -7.42 23.00
CA TRP A 168 -0.29 -8.56 22.08
C TRP A 168 1.11 -8.63 21.44
N GLY A 169 1.67 -7.48 21.06
CA GLY A 169 2.98 -7.38 20.40
C GLY A 169 4.15 -7.87 21.25
N LEU A 170 4.00 -7.94 22.58
CA LEU A 170 5.01 -8.55 23.45
C LEU A 170 5.22 -10.04 23.16
N GLY A 171 4.25 -10.71 22.52
CA GLY A 171 4.37 -12.10 22.13
C GLY A 171 5.55 -12.37 21.18
N TYR A 172 5.99 -11.37 20.41
CA TYR A 172 7.21 -11.47 19.60
C TYR A 172 8.49 -11.65 20.43
N LEU A 173 8.50 -11.16 21.67
CA LEU A 173 9.66 -11.26 22.56
C LEU A 173 9.75 -12.62 23.27
N ALA A 174 8.77 -13.51 23.12
CA ALA A 174 8.87 -14.86 23.67
C ALA A 174 9.89 -15.70 22.89
N GLU A 175 10.67 -16.54 23.58
CA GLU A 175 11.71 -17.39 22.95
C GLU A 175 11.10 -18.31 21.90
N ALA A 176 9.97 -18.96 22.22
CA ALA A 176 9.29 -19.86 21.28
C ALA A 176 8.87 -19.17 19.98
N THR A 177 8.49 -17.89 20.04
CA THR A 177 8.16 -17.10 18.85
C THR A 177 9.40 -16.85 18.00
N GLY A 178 10.47 -16.32 18.61
CA GLY A 178 11.73 -16.07 17.92
C GLY A 178 12.33 -17.32 17.28
N GLN A 179 12.34 -18.43 18.01
CA GLN A 179 12.82 -19.72 17.51
C GLN A 179 12.00 -20.24 16.32
N SER A 180 10.67 -20.10 16.36
CA SER A 180 9.80 -20.51 15.25
C SER A 180 10.11 -19.73 13.96
N PHE A 181 10.27 -18.41 14.06
CA PHE A 181 10.71 -17.59 12.93
C PHE A 181 12.09 -18.00 12.41
N GLN A 182 13.05 -18.21 13.33
CA GLN A 182 14.42 -18.60 12.99
C GLN A 182 14.46 -19.91 12.19
N GLU A 183 13.73 -20.93 12.64
CA GLU A 183 13.67 -22.23 11.98
C GLU A 183 12.94 -22.19 10.64
N ILE A 184 11.92 -21.32 10.49
CA ILE A 184 11.32 -21.05 9.18
C ILE A 184 12.37 -20.41 8.26
N TYR A 185 13.05 -19.33 8.66
CA TYR A 185 14.02 -18.65 7.81
C TYR A 185 15.21 -19.53 7.40
N HIS A 186 15.70 -20.36 8.32
CA HIS A 186 16.84 -21.26 8.10
C HIS A 186 16.44 -22.61 7.49
N ASN A 187 15.14 -22.84 7.33
CA ASN A 187 14.58 -24.06 6.78
C ASN A 187 14.93 -25.33 7.62
N THR A 188 15.12 -25.18 8.93
CA THR A 188 15.55 -26.27 9.83
C THR A 188 14.65 -27.51 9.73
N HIS A 189 13.35 -27.28 9.58
CA HIS A 189 12.33 -28.33 9.45
C HIS A 189 11.48 -28.17 8.19
N GLY A 190 12.06 -27.67 7.10
CA GLY A 190 11.34 -27.48 5.82
C GLY A 190 10.33 -26.33 5.82
N GLY A 191 10.36 -25.43 6.82
CA GLY A 191 9.42 -24.31 6.95
C GLY A 191 9.54 -23.28 5.82
N ARG A 192 10.77 -22.97 5.38
CA ARG A 192 10.99 -22.08 4.23
C ARG A 192 10.49 -22.70 2.94
N ASP A 193 10.75 -23.99 2.75
CA ASP A 193 10.32 -24.71 1.55
C ASP A 193 8.80 -24.77 1.46
N ALA A 194 8.13 -25.00 2.59
CA ALA A 194 6.68 -24.93 2.68
C ALA A 194 6.13 -23.53 2.35
N TRP A 195 6.74 -22.47 2.90
CA TRP A 195 6.36 -21.09 2.60
C TRP A 195 6.56 -20.73 1.12
N ALA A 196 7.70 -21.12 0.54
CA ALA A 196 8.00 -20.94 -0.87
C ALA A 196 7.04 -21.72 -1.77
N ALA A 197 6.67 -22.95 -1.39
CA ALA A 197 5.69 -23.75 -2.12
C ALA A 197 4.28 -23.15 -2.06
N ALA A 198 3.88 -22.60 -0.90
CA ALA A 198 2.62 -21.88 -0.75
C ALA A 198 2.56 -20.66 -1.69
N TRP A 199 3.61 -19.83 -1.67
CA TRP A 199 3.72 -18.68 -2.56
C TRP A 199 3.77 -19.05 -4.04
N ARG A 200 4.48 -20.12 -4.41
CA ARG A 200 4.47 -20.65 -5.79
C ARG A 200 3.06 -21.03 -6.22
N GLY A 201 2.27 -21.66 -5.35
CA GLY A 201 0.89 -22.01 -5.69
C GLY A 201 -0.03 -20.79 -5.83
N VAL A 202 0.12 -19.77 -4.97
CA VAL A 202 -0.58 -18.49 -5.10
C VAL A 202 -0.21 -17.81 -6.42
N ALA A 203 1.09 -17.67 -6.71
CA ALA A 203 1.57 -17.07 -7.96
C ALA A 203 1.08 -17.85 -9.18
N ALA A 204 1.11 -19.20 -9.14
CA ALA A 204 0.58 -20.02 -10.22
C ALA A 204 -0.93 -19.81 -10.42
N HIS A 205 -1.68 -19.56 -9.35
CA HIS A 205 -3.10 -19.23 -9.43
C HIS A 205 -3.28 -17.87 -10.09
N PHE A 206 -2.65 -16.81 -9.55
CA PHE A 206 -2.90 -15.41 -9.93
C PHE A 206 -2.06 -14.87 -11.10
N ARG A 207 -1.14 -15.65 -11.67
CA ARG A 207 -0.32 -15.21 -12.81
C ARG A 207 -1.16 -14.68 -13.96
N GLY A 208 -0.73 -13.57 -14.55
CA GLY A 208 -1.41 -12.90 -15.65
C GLY A 208 -2.66 -12.09 -15.26
N ASP A 209 -3.06 -12.12 -13.98
CA ASP A 209 -4.12 -11.25 -13.48
C ASP A 209 -3.60 -9.80 -13.35
N ALA A 210 -4.21 -8.89 -14.11
CA ALA A 210 -3.81 -7.48 -14.12
C ALA A 210 -4.28 -6.73 -12.88
N ALA A 211 -5.30 -7.25 -12.17
CA ALA A 211 -5.82 -6.65 -10.94
C ALA A 211 -4.87 -6.84 -9.76
N ILE A 212 -4.02 -7.87 -9.81
CA ILE A 212 -3.02 -8.13 -8.78
C ILE A 212 -1.82 -7.21 -8.99
N LEU A 213 -1.77 -6.15 -8.19
CA LEU A 213 -0.65 -5.22 -8.10
C LEU A 213 0.61 -5.97 -7.66
N GLY A 214 0.51 -6.81 -6.62
CA GLY A 214 1.64 -7.62 -6.17
C GLY A 214 1.36 -8.63 -5.07
N TYR A 215 2.44 -9.27 -4.65
CA TYR A 215 2.52 -10.30 -3.61
C TYR A 215 3.40 -9.80 -2.47
N GLU A 216 2.82 -9.54 -1.30
CA GLU A 216 3.55 -9.10 -0.11
C GLU A 216 3.95 -10.29 0.75
N LEU A 217 5.25 -10.60 0.72
CA LEU A 217 5.76 -11.92 1.09
C LEU A 217 5.36 -12.38 2.50
N ILE A 218 5.32 -11.44 3.45
CA ILE A 218 4.92 -11.63 4.84
C ILE A 218 4.73 -10.26 5.50
N ASN A 219 3.63 -10.09 6.24
CA ASN A 219 3.40 -8.94 7.11
C ASN A 219 4.37 -8.92 8.29
N GLU A 220 4.97 -7.77 8.62
CA GLU A 220 5.72 -7.51 9.86
C GLU A 220 6.63 -8.69 10.33
N PRO A 221 7.60 -9.11 9.50
CA PRO A 221 8.46 -10.23 9.85
C PRO A 221 9.26 -9.94 11.15
N PHE A 222 9.32 -10.91 12.05
CA PHE A 222 10.15 -10.78 13.25
C PHE A 222 11.61 -11.16 12.98
N ALA A 223 12.54 -10.70 13.83
CA ALA A 223 13.96 -10.83 13.60
C ALA A 223 14.51 -12.27 13.63
N GLY A 224 13.82 -13.20 14.30
CA GLY A 224 14.28 -14.58 14.55
C GLY A 224 14.60 -14.82 16.02
N ASP A 225 15.51 -15.77 16.31
CA ASP A 225 15.81 -16.20 17.67
C ASP A 225 16.82 -15.25 18.34
N ILE A 226 16.28 -14.18 18.95
CA ILE A 226 17.05 -13.17 19.68
C ILE A 226 17.71 -13.71 20.96
N TYR A 227 17.36 -14.91 21.43
CA TYR A 227 17.96 -15.54 22.60
C TYR A 227 19.22 -16.32 22.22
N ALA A 228 19.20 -16.99 21.06
CA ALA A 228 20.37 -17.62 20.49
C ALA A 228 21.34 -16.60 19.86
N ASP A 229 20.83 -15.57 19.19
CA ASP A 229 21.62 -14.49 18.60
C ASP A 229 20.99 -13.11 18.89
N PRO A 230 21.38 -12.45 20.00
CA PRO A 230 20.89 -11.11 20.34
C PRO A 230 21.22 -10.04 19.30
N THR A 231 22.18 -10.28 18.39
CA THR A 231 22.51 -9.31 17.33
C THR A 231 21.38 -9.17 16.31
N LEU A 232 20.42 -10.09 16.28
CA LEU A 232 19.22 -10.00 15.44
C LEU A 232 18.30 -8.82 15.83
N LEU A 233 18.42 -8.24 17.03
CA LEU A 233 17.73 -6.99 17.36
C LEU A 233 18.22 -5.79 16.53
N LEU A 234 19.43 -5.87 15.97
CA LEU A 234 19.89 -4.90 14.99
C LEU A 234 19.24 -5.23 13.64
N PRO A 235 18.37 -4.36 13.09
CA PRO A 235 17.53 -4.72 11.96
C PRO A 235 18.34 -5.03 10.70
N GLY A 236 19.48 -4.37 10.50
CA GLY A 236 20.37 -4.66 9.39
C GLY A 236 21.03 -6.04 9.47
N VAL A 237 21.13 -6.62 10.66
CA VAL A 237 21.62 -7.99 10.87
C VAL A 237 20.51 -8.99 10.59
N ALA A 238 19.31 -8.79 11.14
CA ALA A 238 18.15 -9.63 10.86
C ALA A 238 17.82 -9.68 9.36
N GLY A 239 17.81 -8.52 8.70
CA GLY A 239 17.59 -8.39 7.27
C GLY A 239 18.57 -9.21 6.43
N ARG A 240 19.87 -9.15 6.76
CA ARG A 240 20.92 -9.88 6.01
C ARG A 240 20.99 -11.37 6.34
N LYS A 241 20.90 -11.73 7.62
CA LYS A 241 21.09 -13.12 8.06
C LYS A 241 19.85 -13.98 7.83
N ASN A 242 18.66 -13.40 8.03
CA ASN A 242 17.41 -14.15 8.06
C ASN A 242 16.50 -13.78 6.88
N LEU A 243 16.09 -12.51 6.76
CA LEU A 243 15.04 -12.13 5.81
C LEU A 243 15.45 -12.25 4.34
N MET A 244 16.56 -11.64 3.92
CA MET A 244 16.97 -11.61 2.52
C MET A 244 17.20 -13.03 1.93
N PRO A 245 17.94 -13.95 2.58
CA PRO A 245 18.05 -15.32 2.09
C PRO A 245 16.72 -16.07 2.02
N ALA A 246 15.81 -15.80 2.97
CA ALA A 246 14.49 -16.41 2.97
C ALA A 246 13.62 -15.86 1.83
N TYR A 247 13.63 -14.55 1.63
CA TYR A 247 12.93 -13.87 0.54
C TYR A 247 13.46 -14.27 -0.83
N ASP A 248 14.76 -14.52 -1.00
CA ASP A 248 15.30 -15.04 -2.26
C ASP A 248 14.73 -16.41 -2.62
N ALA A 249 14.64 -17.31 -1.63
CA ALA A 249 14.08 -18.65 -1.86
C ALA A 249 12.60 -18.57 -2.25
N VAL A 250 11.82 -17.74 -1.55
CA VAL A 250 10.40 -17.53 -1.84
C VAL A 250 10.20 -16.84 -3.18
N ALA A 251 10.97 -15.78 -3.46
CA ALA A 251 10.91 -15.07 -4.74
C ALA A 251 11.31 -15.97 -5.91
N ALA A 252 12.33 -16.82 -5.77
CA ALA A 252 12.68 -17.80 -6.79
C ALA A 252 11.53 -18.78 -7.07
N ALA A 253 10.82 -19.23 -6.04
CA ALA A 253 9.66 -20.11 -6.20
C ALA A 253 8.47 -19.42 -6.90
N ILE A 254 8.23 -18.13 -6.60
CA ILE A 254 7.26 -17.29 -7.32
C ILE A 254 7.67 -17.14 -8.79
N ARG A 255 8.92 -16.73 -9.05
CA ARG A 255 9.44 -16.44 -10.41
C ARG A 255 9.51 -17.68 -11.30
N ALA A 256 9.54 -18.87 -10.73
CA ALA A 256 9.42 -20.12 -11.49
C ALA A 256 8.04 -20.27 -12.20
N VAL A 257 7.02 -19.51 -11.81
CA VAL A 257 5.66 -19.59 -12.39
C VAL A 257 5.03 -18.24 -12.74
N ASP A 258 5.50 -17.14 -12.17
CA ASP A 258 5.09 -15.77 -12.49
C ASP A 258 6.30 -14.83 -12.45
N ASP A 259 6.80 -14.46 -13.63
CA ASP A 259 7.94 -13.54 -13.76
C ASP A 259 7.52 -12.06 -13.73
N ALA A 260 6.22 -11.71 -13.75
CA ALA A 260 5.76 -10.34 -14.00
C ALA A 260 5.22 -9.64 -12.77
N THR A 261 4.47 -10.32 -11.90
CA THR A 261 3.77 -9.69 -10.77
C THR A 261 4.76 -9.13 -9.74
N ILE A 262 4.48 -7.94 -9.20
CA ILE A 262 5.41 -7.25 -8.28
C ILE A 262 5.54 -8.05 -6.99
N VAL A 263 6.76 -8.24 -6.51
CA VAL A 263 7.02 -8.76 -5.16
C VAL A 263 7.19 -7.59 -4.21
N LEU A 264 6.30 -7.49 -3.23
CA LEU A 264 6.36 -6.56 -2.11
C LEU A 264 7.07 -7.26 -0.95
N PHE A 265 8.03 -6.58 -0.32
CA PHE A 265 8.83 -7.18 0.74
C PHE A 265 9.13 -6.16 1.83
N GLU A 266 8.94 -6.59 3.08
CA GLU A 266 9.10 -5.76 4.27
C GLU A 266 10.45 -6.03 4.97
N PRO A 267 11.05 -5.03 5.64
CA PRO A 267 12.05 -5.29 6.67
C PRO A 267 11.36 -5.80 7.95
N VAL A 268 12.15 -6.11 9.00
CA VAL A 268 11.57 -6.13 10.36
C VAL A 268 10.95 -4.77 10.68
N THR A 269 9.90 -4.70 11.51
CA THR A 269 9.08 -3.48 11.72
C THR A 269 9.83 -2.27 12.28
N TRP A 270 11.08 -2.40 12.73
CA TRP A 270 11.94 -1.27 13.12
C TRP A 270 13.12 -1.04 12.16
N GLY A 271 13.18 -1.79 11.05
CA GLY A 271 14.23 -1.72 10.04
C GLY A 271 14.08 -0.55 9.06
N MET A 272 13.00 0.21 9.13
CA MET A 272 12.82 1.48 8.39
C MET A 272 13.21 2.71 9.22
N ILE A 273 13.61 2.57 10.48
CA ILE A 273 13.90 3.72 11.37
C ILE A 273 15.30 4.31 11.12
N LEU A 274 16.25 3.57 10.55
CA LEU A 274 17.59 4.08 10.26
C LEU A 274 17.92 3.87 8.79
N PRO A 275 18.60 4.81 8.13
CA PRO A 275 18.89 4.69 6.70
C PRO A 275 19.87 3.55 6.42
N THR A 276 19.64 2.85 5.32
CA THR A 276 20.63 1.96 4.70
C THR A 276 21.66 2.84 3.98
N ALA A 277 22.65 3.38 4.67
CA ALA A 277 23.70 4.16 3.99
C ALA A 277 24.68 3.25 3.23
N ALA A 278 25.24 3.72 2.11
CA ALA A 278 26.31 3.01 1.42
C ALA A 278 27.64 3.21 2.19
N GLY A 279 28.10 2.20 2.94
CA GLY A 279 29.32 2.26 3.76
C GLY A 279 29.51 1.03 4.65
N ALA A 280 30.53 0.98 5.52
CA ALA A 280 30.87 -0.22 6.31
C ALA A 280 30.14 -0.39 7.67
N LEU A 281 29.68 0.69 8.31
CA LEU A 281 28.80 0.72 9.51
C LEU A 281 27.26 0.48 9.27
N PRO A 282 26.70 0.74 8.08
CA PRO A 282 25.28 0.54 7.68
C PRO A 282 24.75 -0.89 7.61
N LYS A 283 25.59 -1.91 7.83
CA LYS A 283 25.15 -3.32 7.86
C LYS A 283 24.46 -3.73 9.18
N LEU A 284 24.37 -2.79 10.13
CA LEU A 284 23.78 -2.97 11.45
C LEU A 284 22.43 -2.22 11.59
N GLY A 285 22.30 -1.04 10.98
CA GLY A 285 21.05 -0.27 10.92
C GLY A 285 20.28 -0.49 9.60
N GLY A 286 19.05 0.00 9.53
CA GLY A 286 18.20 -0.08 8.33
C GLY A 286 17.70 -1.48 8.01
N SER A 287 17.19 -1.66 6.78
CA SER A 287 16.50 -2.89 6.37
C SER A 287 17.44 -4.10 6.30
N GLY A 288 18.74 -3.87 6.16
CA GLY A 288 19.73 -4.90 5.89
C GLY A 288 19.71 -5.40 4.45
N PHE A 289 18.89 -4.83 3.57
CA PHE A 289 18.80 -5.27 2.18
C PHE A 289 19.83 -4.56 1.30
N ASP A 290 20.47 -5.30 0.41
CA ASP A 290 21.41 -4.77 -0.59
C ASP A 290 20.91 -4.89 -2.03
N ARG A 291 19.70 -5.42 -2.20
CA ARG A 291 18.99 -5.66 -3.46
C ARG A 291 17.55 -6.11 -3.16
N PRO A 292 16.67 -6.15 -4.16
CA PRO A 292 15.37 -6.80 -4.03
C PRO A 292 15.49 -8.34 -3.98
N PRO A 293 14.46 -9.04 -3.49
CA PRO A 293 14.40 -10.50 -3.53
C PRO A 293 14.61 -11.06 -4.95
N GLY A 294 15.46 -12.07 -5.09
CA GLY A 294 15.88 -12.65 -6.37
C GLY A 294 17.00 -11.89 -7.08
N GLY A 295 17.36 -10.69 -6.61
CA GLY A 295 18.50 -9.90 -7.12
C GLY A 295 18.11 -8.66 -7.94
N ARG A 296 19.11 -7.86 -8.30
CA ARG A 296 18.91 -6.53 -8.93
C ARG A 296 18.19 -6.56 -10.27
N ALA A 297 18.23 -7.68 -10.99
CA ALA A 297 17.47 -7.86 -12.22
C ALA A 297 15.94 -7.79 -12.02
N TYR A 298 15.47 -8.03 -10.79
CA TYR A 298 14.06 -7.95 -10.42
C TYR A 298 13.62 -6.59 -9.88
N ALA A 299 14.51 -5.58 -9.82
CA ALA A 299 14.15 -4.24 -9.35
C ALA A 299 12.96 -3.63 -10.13
N ASN A 300 12.82 -3.94 -11.41
CA ASN A 300 11.70 -3.48 -12.24
C ASN A 300 10.35 -4.20 -11.96
N ARG A 301 10.29 -5.06 -10.94
CA ARG A 301 9.09 -5.77 -10.48
C ARG A 301 9.18 -6.13 -8.99
N SER A 302 9.79 -5.23 -8.22
CA SER A 302 9.91 -5.33 -6.77
C SER A 302 9.57 -3.99 -6.14
N ALA A 303 8.89 -4.02 -5.00
CA ALA A 303 8.57 -2.84 -4.22
C ALA A 303 8.90 -3.07 -2.75
N PHE A 304 9.60 -2.12 -2.15
CA PHE A 304 9.85 -2.10 -0.71
C PHE A 304 8.55 -1.71 0.01
N ALA A 305 7.99 -2.65 0.77
CA ALA A 305 6.82 -2.42 1.60
C ALA A 305 7.29 -2.00 3.00
N PHE A 306 6.60 -1.03 3.60
CA PHE A 306 6.93 -0.58 4.95
C PHE A 306 5.70 -0.05 5.67
N HIS A 307 5.76 -0.11 7.01
CA HIS A 307 4.72 0.43 7.87
C HIS A 307 5.19 1.73 8.55
N TYR A 308 4.25 2.62 8.87
CA TYR A 308 4.51 3.79 9.69
C TYR A 308 3.51 3.90 10.85
N TYR A 309 4.04 3.79 12.06
CA TYR A 309 3.29 3.92 13.29
C TYR A 309 4.10 4.74 14.30
N CYS A 310 3.68 5.99 14.56
CA CYS A 310 4.47 6.83 15.47
C CYS A 310 4.49 6.31 16.91
N TRP A 311 3.49 5.52 17.29
CA TRP A 311 3.43 4.95 18.62
C TRP A 311 4.62 4.06 18.96
N PHE A 312 5.29 3.44 17.99
CA PHE A 312 6.54 2.70 18.23
C PHE A 312 7.62 3.55 18.90
N ALA A 313 7.69 4.83 18.57
CA ALA A 313 8.72 5.75 19.08
C ALA A 313 8.29 6.47 20.36
N THR A 314 7.01 6.80 20.48
CA THR A 314 6.51 7.72 21.53
C THR A 314 5.80 7.01 22.69
N GLY A 315 5.51 5.71 22.57
CA GLY A 315 4.73 5.01 23.58
C GLY A 315 3.29 5.53 23.70
N ILE A 316 2.79 6.27 22.71
CA ILE A 316 1.36 6.49 22.48
C ILE A 316 0.75 5.11 22.31
N SER A 317 0.30 4.49 23.38
CA SER A 317 -0.35 3.19 23.23
C SER A 317 -1.46 3.28 22.18
N GLU A 318 -1.63 2.25 21.33
CA GLU A 318 -2.84 2.05 20.50
C GLU A 318 -4.14 2.24 21.32
N GLN A 319 -4.03 2.15 22.65
CA GLN A 319 -5.10 2.33 23.62
C GLN A 319 -5.50 3.80 23.86
N LYS A 320 -4.74 4.82 23.42
CA LYS A 320 -5.18 6.23 23.56
C LYS A 320 -6.39 6.46 22.62
N PRO A 321 -7.51 7.03 23.10
CA PRO A 321 -8.65 7.32 22.23
C PRO A 321 -8.27 8.29 21.11
N SER A 322 -8.65 8.01 19.87
CA SER A 322 -8.33 8.90 18.73
C SER A 322 -8.93 10.30 18.85
N SER A 323 -9.95 10.48 19.70
CA SER A 323 -10.56 11.77 20.06
C SER A 323 -9.79 12.57 21.10
N ALA A 324 -8.75 12.00 21.71
CA ALA A 324 -7.93 12.67 22.72
C ALA A 324 -7.16 13.86 22.10
N ALA A 325 -6.69 14.76 22.96
CA ALA A 325 -5.74 15.79 22.54
C ALA A 325 -4.39 15.13 22.23
N TYR A 326 -3.71 15.59 21.17
CA TYR A 326 -2.36 15.14 20.84
C TYR A 326 -1.35 15.82 21.78
N PRO A 327 -0.62 15.10 22.65
CA PRO A 327 0.37 15.71 23.52
C PRO A 327 1.45 16.45 22.70
N PRO A 328 1.73 17.74 22.98
CA PRO A 328 2.57 18.56 22.10
C PRO A 328 4.01 18.05 21.91
N LEU A 329 4.61 17.45 22.95
CA LEU A 329 5.96 16.88 22.87
C LEU A 329 5.98 15.62 22.00
N GLU A 330 5.07 14.68 22.26
CA GLU A 330 4.93 13.46 21.46
C GLU A 330 4.66 13.80 19.99
N LYS A 331 3.76 14.77 19.73
CA LYS A 331 3.49 15.26 18.37
C LYS A 331 4.75 15.83 17.71
N ALA A 332 5.54 16.62 18.43
CA ALA A 332 6.76 17.19 17.89
C ALA A 332 7.82 16.12 17.59
N GLU A 333 7.94 15.10 18.43
CA GLU A 333 8.81 13.94 18.21
C GLU A 333 8.39 13.16 16.97
N CYS A 334 7.09 12.87 16.81
CA CYS A 334 6.54 12.26 15.61
C CYS A 334 6.83 13.08 14.36
N ASP A 335 6.37 14.33 14.34
CA ASP A 335 6.31 15.14 13.12
C ASP A 335 7.66 15.67 12.66
N ARG A 336 8.61 15.87 13.59
CA ARG A 336 9.89 16.54 13.31
C ARG A 336 11.09 15.62 13.40
N VAL A 337 10.94 14.43 14.00
CA VAL A 337 12.06 13.51 14.22
C VAL A 337 11.75 12.15 13.63
N PHE A 338 10.82 11.40 14.24
CA PHE A 338 10.61 9.99 13.90
C PHE A 338 10.05 9.80 12.50
N GLY A 339 9.02 10.57 12.16
CA GLY A 339 8.40 10.59 10.84
C GLY A 339 9.40 10.85 9.71
N PRO A 340 10.04 12.03 9.67
CA PRO A 340 11.04 12.33 8.66
C PRO A 340 12.16 11.28 8.58
N LEU A 341 12.63 10.80 9.75
CA LEU A 341 13.66 9.77 9.82
C LEU A 341 13.25 8.47 9.10
N VAL A 342 12.02 7.99 9.30
CA VAL A 342 11.50 6.79 8.64
C VAL A 342 11.37 7.00 7.13
N PHE A 343 10.71 8.07 6.71
CA PHE A 343 10.48 8.33 5.28
C PHE A 343 11.80 8.55 4.52
N ASP A 344 12.77 9.26 5.11
CA ASP A 344 14.09 9.46 4.51
C ASP A 344 14.89 8.14 4.43
N ALA A 345 14.77 7.28 5.44
CA ALA A 345 15.41 5.96 5.44
C ALA A 345 14.81 5.01 4.38
N VAL A 346 13.49 5.08 4.15
CA VAL A 346 12.82 4.37 3.05
C VAL A 346 13.32 4.89 1.70
N ASP A 347 13.34 6.21 1.50
CA ASP A 347 13.84 6.83 0.27
C ASP A 347 15.27 6.38 -0.05
N ALA A 348 16.17 6.45 0.94
CA ALA A 348 17.56 6.01 0.81
C ALA A 348 17.68 4.51 0.51
N THR A 349 16.82 3.69 1.14
CA THR A 349 16.81 2.24 0.91
C THR A 349 16.39 1.93 -0.52
N VAL A 350 15.31 2.54 -1.01
CA VAL A 350 14.81 2.35 -2.38
C VAL A 350 15.81 2.85 -3.42
N GLU A 351 16.47 3.98 -3.17
CA GLU A 351 17.54 4.49 -4.04
C GLU A 351 18.71 3.51 -4.13
N TYR A 352 19.08 2.87 -3.02
CA TYR A 352 20.21 1.94 -2.96
C TYR A 352 19.92 0.56 -3.57
N ILE A 353 18.77 -0.03 -3.25
CA ILE A 353 18.42 -1.40 -3.69
C ILE A 353 17.73 -1.41 -5.06
N GLY A 354 17.04 -0.32 -5.42
CA GLY A 354 16.19 -0.21 -6.61
C GLY A 354 14.78 -0.78 -6.41
N GLY A 355 13.88 -0.44 -7.33
CA GLY A 355 12.46 -0.78 -7.24
C GLY A 355 11.61 0.38 -6.71
N ALA A 356 10.32 0.14 -6.49
CA ALA A 356 9.38 1.13 -5.95
C ALA A 356 9.23 1.01 -4.42
N SER A 357 8.41 1.86 -3.81
CA SER A 357 7.96 1.70 -2.43
C SER A 357 6.46 1.91 -2.26
N ILE A 358 5.88 1.24 -1.28
CA ILE A 358 4.48 1.41 -0.86
C ILE A 358 4.40 1.32 0.68
N MET A 359 3.68 2.26 1.30
CA MET A 359 3.41 2.25 2.74
C MET A 359 2.18 1.37 2.98
N THR A 360 2.40 0.10 3.31
CA THR A 360 1.36 -0.92 3.32
C THR A 360 0.49 -0.89 4.57
N GLU A 361 0.97 -0.28 5.64
CA GLU A 361 0.16 0.07 6.81
C GLU A 361 0.61 1.37 7.46
N PHE A 362 -0.36 2.10 8.00
CA PHE A 362 -0.15 3.21 8.91
C PHE A 362 -1.46 3.52 9.65
N GLY A 363 -1.36 4.27 10.74
CA GLY A 363 -2.52 4.76 11.49
C GLY A 363 -2.78 3.96 12.77
N ALA A 364 -3.85 3.17 12.81
CA ALA A 364 -4.51 2.65 14.03
C ALA A 364 -5.25 3.72 14.87
N MET A 365 -5.11 5.00 14.54
CA MET A 365 -5.96 6.08 15.05
C MET A 365 -6.97 6.52 14.00
N VAL A 366 -8.24 6.65 14.41
CA VAL A 366 -9.33 7.04 13.52
C VAL A 366 -9.44 8.57 13.48
N PRO A 367 -9.28 9.21 12.32
CA PRO A 367 -9.44 10.65 12.20
C PRO A 367 -10.93 11.04 12.31
N ASN A 368 -11.21 12.31 12.55
CA ASN A 368 -12.56 12.85 12.60
C ASN A 368 -12.56 14.29 12.06
N ALA A 369 -13.15 14.48 10.88
CA ALA A 369 -13.24 15.79 10.21
C ALA A 369 -13.97 16.85 11.04
N SER A 370 -14.88 16.45 11.94
CA SER A 370 -15.57 17.33 12.89
C SER A 370 -14.73 17.68 14.12
N SER A 371 -13.55 17.06 14.27
CA SER A 371 -12.60 17.30 15.37
C SER A 371 -11.17 17.44 14.82
N PRO A 372 -10.87 18.57 14.13
CA PRO A 372 -9.60 18.76 13.42
C PRO A 372 -8.36 18.88 14.32
N SER A 373 -8.54 18.97 15.64
CA SER A 373 -7.47 19.03 16.63
C SER A 373 -7.32 17.73 17.42
N SER A 374 -8.10 16.69 17.11
CA SER A 374 -7.93 15.40 17.77
C SER A 374 -6.63 14.72 17.33
N LEU A 375 -6.11 13.84 18.20
CA LEU A 375 -4.90 13.07 17.95
C LEU A 375 -4.98 12.34 16.62
N GLY A 376 -6.05 11.57 16.38
CA GLY A 376 -6.19 10.80 15.14
C GLY A 376 -6.27 11.67 13.88
N THR A 377 -6.90 12.85 13.95
CA THR A 377 -6.97 13.75 12.79
C THR A 377 -5.61 14.39 12.49
N LEU A 378 -4.91 14.84 13.53
CA LEU A 378 -3.62 15.51 13.38
C LEU A 378 -2.51 14.54 12.95
N GLU A 379 -2.49 13.32 13.48
CA GLU A 379 -1.58 12.26 13.01
C GLU A 379 -1.84 11.94 11.55
N MET A 380 -3.10 11.65 11.20
CA MET A 380 -3.50 11.33 9.83
C MET A 380 -3.13 12.45 8.84
N GLU A 381 -3.43 13.70 9.20
CA GLU A 381 -3.07 14.85 8.36
C GLU A 381 -1.56 14.94 8.12
N TRP A 382 -0.74 14.71 9.16
CA TRP A 382 0.71 14.71 9.01
C TRP A 382 1.19 13.57 8.10
N VAL A 383 0.75 12.32 8.35
CA VAL A 383 1.20 11.15 7.58
C VAL A 383 0.84 11.27 6.11
N LEU A 384 -0.40 11.68 5.79
CA LEU A 384 -0.82 11.83 4.41
C LEU A 384 -0.10 12.98 3.69
N ASN A 385 0.18 14.08 4.40
CA ASN A 385 0.96 15.16 3.81
C ASN A 385 2.42 14.73 3.55
N GLU A 386 2.99 13.90 4.42
CA GLU A 386 4.34 13.37 4.23
C GLU A 386 4.40 12.35 3.08
N ALA A 387 3.34 11.54 2.94
CA ALA A 387 3.17 10.64 1.80
C ALA A 387 3.02 11.43 0.49
N ASP A 388 2.18 12.46 0.46
CA ASP A 388 2.00 13.34 -0.70
C ASP A 388 3.35 13.95 -1.13
N ARG A 389 4.14 14.50 -0.18
CA ARG A 389 5.45 15.10 -0.48
C ARG A 389 6.41 14.16 -1.22
N ARG A 390 6.25 12.85 -1.07
CA ARG A 390 7.07 11.81 -1.71
C ARG A 390 6.36 11.06 -2.83
N PHE A 391 5.12 11.42 -3.17
CA PHE A 391 4.26 10.62 -4.04
C PHE A 391 4.17 9.15 -3.58
N GLN A 392 4.17 8.95 -2.26
CA GLN A 392 4.20 7.64 -1.63
C GLN A 392 2.80 7.04 -1.70
N SER A 393 2.67 5.89 -2.37
CA SER A 393 1.44 5.09 -2.31
C SER A 393 1.21 4.54 -0.90
N TRP A 394 -0.04 4.36 -0.49
CA TRP A 394 -0.38 3.93 0.87
C TRP A 394 -1.68 3.11 0.98
N THR A 395 -1.74 2.28 2.01
CA THR A 395 -2.97 1.62 2.50
C THR A 395 -3.13 1.82 4.01
N TYR A 396 -4.26 2.41 4.45
CA TYR A 396 -4.50 2.70 5.87
C TYR A 396 -4.97 1.46 6.64
N TRP A 397 -4.52 1.34 7.89
CA TRP A 397 -4.93 0.31 8.85
C TRP A 397 -5.97 0.87 9.85
N ASP A 398 -7.22 0.40 9.87
CA ASP A 398 -7.86 -0.56 8.96
C ASP A 398 -9.26 -0.05 8.60
N ILE A 399 -9.79 -0.50 7.45
CA ILE A 399 -11.06 0.02 6.91
C ILE A 399 -12.24 -0.21 7.85
N GLY A 400 -12.24 -1.28 8.65
CA GLY A 400 -13.36 -1.62 9.54
C GLY A 400 -13.76 -0.48 10.48
N ALA A 401 -12.79 0.30 10.96
CA ALA A 401 -13.03 1.42 11.87
C ALA A 401 -13.72 2.62 11.19
N LEU A 402 -13.73 2.67 9.85
CA LEU A 402 -14.31 3.73 9.03
C LEU A 402 -15.79 3.47 8.68
N PHE A 403 -16.29 2.30 9.06
CA PHE A 403 -17.67 1.89 8.83
C PHE A 403 -18.33 1.48 10.15
N SER A 404 -19.65 1.56 10.20
CA SER A 404 -20.45 1.05 11.31
C SER A 404 -21.38 -0.04 10.80
N ALA A 405 -21.62 -1.07 11.61
CA ALA A 405 -22.66 -2.04 11.33
C ALA A 405 -24.02 -1.34 11.29
N ALA A 406 -24.70 -1.37 10.14
CA ALA A 406 -26.06 -0.87 10.01
C ALA A 406 -27.07 -1.94 10.46
N PRO A 407 -28.27 -1.56 10.92
CA PRO A 407 -29.34 -2.51 11.27
C PRO A 407 -29.76 -3.44 10.13
N SER A 408 -29.50 -3.06 8.88
CA SER A 408 -29.74 -3.86 7.67
C SER A 408 -28.70 -4.98 7.44
N GLY A 409 -27.64 -5.03 8.25
CA GLY A 409 -26.46 -5.87 8.00
C GLY A 409 -25.47 -5.28 6.99
N ALA A 410 -25.77 -4.11 6.40
CA ALA A 410 -24.84 -3.38 5.54
C ALA A 410 -23.83 -2.57 6.37
N HIS A 411 -22.71 -2.20 5.77
CA HIS A 411 -21.71 -1.33 6.40
C HIS A 411 -22.01 0.12 6.03
N ALA A 412 -22.47 0.91 7.01
CA ALA A 412 -22.73 2.33 6.80
C ALA A 412 -21.44 3.14 6.96
N PRO A 413 -21.09 4.02 6.00
CA PRO A 413 -19.87 4.81 6.08
C PRO A 413 -19.93 5.87 7.17
N ARG A 414 -18.85 5.97 7.96
CA ARG A 414 -18.64 7.06 8.90
C ARG A 414 -17.95 8.21 8.19
N MET A 415 -18.75 9.08 7.55
CA MET A 415 -18.22 10.12 6.67
C MET A 415 -17.23 11.06 7.37
N GLU A 416 -17.40 11.34 8.65
CA GLU A 416 -16.46 12.14 9.43
C GLU A 416 -15.07 11.49 9.52
N ALA A 417 -14.98 10.16 9.53
CA ALA A 417 -13.73 9.41 9.54
C ALA A 417 -13.15 9.19 8.12
N LEU A 418 -14.02 9.09 7.10
CA LEU A 418 -13.61 8.86 5.71
C LEU A 418 -13.14 10.14 5.00
N LEU A 419 -13.78 11.28 5.26
CA LEU A 419 -13.45 12.54 4.59
C LEU A 419 -11.95 12.89 4.61
N PRO A 420 -11.21 12.70 5.73
CA PRO A 420 -9.76 12.87 5.76
C PRO A 420 -8.99 12.12 4.67
N PHE A 421 -9.46 10.94 4.25
CA PHE A 421 -8.83 10.12 3.19
C PHE A 421 -9.30 10.46 1.78
N ILE A 422 -10.53 10.98 1.63
CA ILE A 422 -11.10 11.37 0.32
C ILE A 422 -10.48 12.70 -0.12
N ARG A 423 -9.34 12.63 -0.80
CA ARG A 423 -8.46 13.78 -1.07
C ARG A 423 -8.18 13.93 -2.57
N PRO A 424 -7.96 15.15 -3.06
CA PRO A 424 -7.41 15.37 -4.39
C PRO A 424 -6.03 14.71 -4.54
N PHE A 425 -5.80 13.97 -5.63
CA PHE A 425 -4.47 13.41 -5.95
C PHE A 425 -4.35 13.04 -7.42
N ALA A 426 -3.12 12.95 -7.92
CA ALA A 426 -2.84 12.49 -9.28
C ALA A 426 -2.73 10.96 -9.31
N ARG A 427 -3.76 10.28 -9.84
CA ARG A 427 -3.79 8.81 -9.90
C ARG A 427 -2.94 8.23 -11.03
N ALA A 428 -2.72 9.01 -12.08
CA ALA A 428 -1.83 8.68 -13.18
C ALA A 428 -1.14 9.96 -13.69
N ILE A 429 0.19 9.95 -13.82
CA ILE A 429 0.99 11.11 -14.23
C ILE A 429 1.73 10.78 -15.53
N ALA A 430 1.45 11.53 -16.59
CA ALA A 430 2.10 11.42 -17.90
C ALA A 430 3.45 12.14 -17.91
N GLY A 431 4.38 11.66 -17.09
CA GLY A 431 5.67 12.28 -16.87
C GLY A 431 6.30 11.89 -15.55
N THR A 432 7.39 12.57 -15.18
CA THR A 432 8.08 12.34 -13.91
C THR A 432 7.52 13.27 -12.83
N PRO A 433 7.01 12.75 -11.70
CA PRO A 433 6.57 13.57 -10.58
C PRO A 433 7.69 14.49 -10.06
N VAL A 434 7.35 15.74 -9.73
CA VAL A 434 8.30 16.74 -9.19
C VAL A 434 7.85 17.24 -7.82
N GLY A 435 6.56 17.50 -7.64
CA GLY A 435 6.02 17.93 -6.35
C GLY A 435 4.51 17.90 -6.33
N THR A 436 3.92 17.66 -5.17
CA THR A 436 2.48 17.77 -4.96
C THR A 436 2.23 18.34 -3.58
N SER A 437 1.10 19.02 -3.40
CA SER A 437 0.69 19.52 -2.11
C SER A 437 -0.82 19.63 -2.04
N LEU A 438 -1.39 19.28 -0.89
CA LEU A 438 -2.77 19.58 -0.55
C LEU A 438 -2.81 20.41 0.73
N ASP A 439 -3.35 21.62 0.64
CA ASP A 439 -3.87 22.29 1.82
C ASP A 439 -5.27 21.73 2.08
N TYR A 440 -5.36 20.88 3.10
CA TYR A 440 -6.61 20.20 3.46
C TYR A 440 -7.75 21.16 3.76
N ARG A 441 -7.46 22.31 4.39
CA ARG A 441 -8.46 23.26 4.88
C ARG A 441 -9.01 24.12 3.74
N SER A 442 -8.13 24.63 2.88
CA SER A 442 -8.56 25.41 1.72
C SER A 442 -8.92 24.55 0.51
N ALA A 443 -8.69 23.24 0.57
CA ALA A 443 -8.78 22.30 -0.54
C ALA A 443 -7.99 22.75 -1.79
N ARG A 444 -6.94 23.56 -1.59
CA ARG A 444 -6.00 23.94 -2.64
C ARG A 444 -5.06 22.78 -2.91
N PHE A 445 -5.10 22.26 -4.13
CA PHE A 445 -4.25 21.19 -4.60
C PHE A 445 -3.25 21.72 -5.64
N THR A 446 -2.00 21.28 -5.57
CA THR A 446 -1.01 21.54 -6.62
C THR A 446 -0.30 20.25 -7.02
N LEU A 447 -0.01 20.13 -8.32
CA LEU A 447 0.78 19.06 -8.91
C LEU A 447 1.80 19.66 -9.86
N ALA A 448 3.07 19.28 -9.70
CA ALA A 448 4.18 19.60 -10.57
C ALA A 448 4.78 18.30 -11.12
N PHE A 449 4.97 18.23 -12.44
CA PHE A 449 5.61 17.08 -13.08
C PHE A 449 6.36 17.50 -14.34
N ARG A 450 7.43 16.78 -14.66
CA ARG A 450 8.15 16.92 -15.93
C ARG A 450 7.42 16.13 -16.99
N VAL A 451 6.88 16.81 -17.99
CA VAL A 451 6.07 16.23 -19.06
C VAL A 451 6.91 15.27 -19.91
N ALA A 452 6.39 14.07 -20.15
CA ALA A 452 6.92 13.13 -21.13
C ALA A 452 6.23 13.36 -22.47
N ALA A 453 6.94 13.95 -23.44
CA ALA A 453 6.34 14.42 -24.69
C ALA A 453 5.91 13.31 -25.65
N ASP A 454 6.38 12.09 -25.44
CA ASP A 454 6.03 10.88 -26.17
C ASP A 454 4.75 10.19 -25.65
N LEU A 455 4.28 10.57 -24.46
CA LEU A 455 3.06 10.02 -23.89
C LEU A 455 1.82 10.76 -24.39
N LEU A 456 0.97 10.07 -25.14
CA LEU A 456 -0.31 10.59 -25.64
C LEU A 456 -1.43 10.50 -24.61
N ALA A 457 -1.23 9.72 -23.54
CA ALA A 457 -2.21 9.56 -22.47
C ALA A 457 -2.20 10.76 -21.52
N PRO A 458 -3.36 11.20 -21.01
CA PRO A 458 -3.42 12.32 -20.08
C PRO A 458 -2.86 11.93 -18.70
N THR A 459 -2.40 12.95 -17.98
CA THR A 459 -2.35 12.92 -16.52
C THR A 459 -3.79 12.97 -15.99
N GLU A 460 -4.13 12.07 -15.09
CA GLU A 460 -5.45 11.96 -14.44
C GLU A 460 -5.35 12.44 -12.98
N ILE A 461 -6.10 13.48 -12.65
CA ILE A 461 -6.18 14.06 -11.31
C ILE A 461 -7.59 13.84 -10.77
N PHE A 462 -7.69 13.10 -9.68
CA PHE A 462 -8.93 12.95 -8.94
C PHE A 462 -9.19 14.20 -8.09
N LEU A 463 -10.38 14.77 -8.23
CA LEU A 463 -10.87 15.97 -7.59
C LEU A 463 -12.25 15.69 -6.99
N PRO A 464 -12.33 15.18 -5.74
CA PRO A 464 -13.58 14.68 -5.19
C PRO A 464 -14.64 15.77 -5.09
N SER A 465 -15.84 15.52 -5.60
CA SER A 465 -17.01 16.39 -5.48
C SER A 465 -17.34 16.72 -4.01
N LEU A 466 -17.07 15.80 -3.09
CA LEU A 466 -17.20 16.01 -1.64
C LEU A 466 -16.28 17.13 -1.11
N ARG A 467 -15.19 17.45 -1.80
CA ARG A 467 -14.29 18.57 -1.49
C ARG A 467 -14.52 19.80 -2.36
N TYR A 468 -15.04 19.59 -3.56
CA TYR A 468 -15.36 20.65 -4.52
C TYR A 468 -16.86 20.69 -4.84
N PRO A 469 -17.76 20.85 -3.85
CA PRO A 469 -19.21 20.72 -4.08
C PRO A 469 -19.80 21.80 -5.01
N ARG A 470 -19.05 22.88 -5.25
CA ARG A 470 -19.40 23.97 -6.18
C ARG A 470 -18.46 24.03 -7.39
N GLY A 471 -17.73 22.94 -7.62
CA GLY A 471 -16.64 22.87 -8.58
C GLY A 471 -15.39 23.63 -8.14
N TYR A 472 -14.46 23.73 -9.08
CA TYR A 472 -13.13 24.27 -8.88
C TYR A 472 -12.74 25.19 -10.06
N SER A 473 -11.61 25.87 -9.92
CA SER A 473 -10.87 26.48 -11.03
C SER A 473 -9.49 25.83 -11.15
N VAL A 474 -9.02 25.71 -12.39
CA VAL A 474 -7.73 25.10 -12.74
C VAL A 474 -6.84 26.18 -13.34
N THR A 475 -5.61 26.28 -12.85
CA THR A 475 -4.57 27.11 -13.46
C THR A 475 -3.39 26.22 -13.84
N VAL A 476 -2.88 26.42 -15.05
CA VAL A 476 -1.72 25.68 -15.57
C VAL A 476 -0.55 26.64 -15.75
N ALA A 477 0.65 26.23 -15.36
CA ALA A 477 1.87 27.01 -15.52
C ALA A 477 3.05 26.14 -16.03
N PRO A 478 3.71 26.50 -17.15
CA PRO A 478 3.35 27.58 -18.10
C PRO A 478 1.97 27.37 -18.73
N ALA A 479 1.24 28.45 -19.06
CA ALA A 479 -0.15 28.35 -19.54
C ALA A 479 -0.32 27.50 -20.81
N SER A 480 0.72 27.42 -21.65
CA SER A 480 0.75 26.61 -22.87
C SER A 480 1.32 25.20 -22.68
N SER A 481 1.57 24.76 -21.45
CA SER A 481 2.18 23.44 -21.20
C SER A 481 1.18 22.30 -21.26
N LEU A 482 -0.03 22.50 -20.75
CA LEU A 482 -1.06 21.47 -20.65
C LEU A 482 -2.42 21.99 -21.11
N GLN A 483 -3.23 21.10 -21.67
CA GLN A 483 -4.65 21.29 -21.91
C GLN A 483 -5.43 20.42 -20.93
N CYS A 484 -6.10 21.03 -19.95
CA CYS A 484 -6.84 20.33 -18.91
C CYS A 484 -8.35 20.46 -19.10
N GLY A 485 -9.09 19.36 -18.91
CA GLY A 485 -10.54 19.31 -19.01
C GLY A 485 -11.12 18.02 -18.45
N ALA A 486 -12.42 17.82 -18.65
CA ALA A 486 -13.07 16.56 -18.28
C ALA A 486 -12.40 15.39 -19.03
N CYS A 487 -12.24 14.27 -18.35
CA CYS A 487 -11.69 13.07 -18.98
C CYS A 487 -12.64 12.53 -20.06
N PRO A 488 -12.14 12.07 -21.22
CA PRO A 488 -12.94 11.30 -22.16
C PRO A 488 -13.49 10.07 -21.44
N ASN A 489 -14.75 9.69 -21.67
CA ASN A 489 -15.43 8.55 -21.02
C ASN A 489 -14.47 7.38 -20.77
N GLU A 490 -13.97 7.26 -19.53
CA GLU A 490 -13.13 6.14 -19.13
C GLU A 490 -13.98 4.88 -19.19
N THR A 491 -13.49 3.86 -19.90
CA THR A 491 -14.11 2.55 -19.93
C THR A 491 -14.08 1.94 -18.52
N GLY A 492 -15.21 2.00 -17.83
CA GLY A 492 -15.45 1.38 -16.52
C GLY A 492 -15.29 2.28 -15.30
N ALA A 493 -15.04 3.59 -15.48
CA ALA A 493 -15.31 4.54 -14.40
C ALA A 493 -16.82 4.67 -14.21
N SER A 494 -17.29 4.70 -12.96
CA SER A 494 -18.69 5.07 -12.72
C SER A 494 -18.95 6.50 -13.22
N PRO A 495 -20.19 6.84 -13.64
CA PRO A 495 -20.51 8.20 -14.09
C PRO A 495 -20.07 9.27 -13.07
N LYS A 496 -20.19 8.96 -11.78
CA LYS A 496 -19.82 9.84 -10.68
C LYS A 496 -18.29 10.00 -10.55
N LEU A 497 -17.51 8.94 -10.70
CA LEU A 497 -16.05 9.08 -10.69
C LEU A 497 -15.56 9.87 -11.92
N ALA A 498 -16.13 9.62 -13.10
CA ALA A 498 -15.76 10.34 -14.31
C ALA A 498 -15.99 11.86 -14.17
N HIS A 499 -17.01 12.28 -13.40
CA HIS A 499 -17.24 13.69 -13.05
C HIS A 499 -16.17 14.28 -12.11
N ASP A 500 -15.54 13.45 -11.29
CA ASP A 500 -14.52 13.83 -10.31
C ASP A 500 -13.09 13.68 -10.88
N LEU A 501 -12.93 13.49 -12.19
CA LEU A 501 -11.62 13.40 -12.85
C LEU A 501 -11.32 14.61 -13.75
N LEU A 502 -10.13 15.18 -13.57
CA LEU A 502 -9.52 16.17 -14.44
C LEU A 502 -8.38 15.53 -15.23
N CYS A 503 -8.49 15.54 -16.55
CA CYS A 503 -7.47 15.05 -17.46
C CYS A 503 -6.66 16.21 -18.04
N CYS A 504 -5.33 16.13 -17.94
CA CYS A 504 -4.40 17.12 -18.47
C CYS A 504 -3.48 16.47 -19.52
N LEU A 505 -3.64 16.89 -20.78
CA LEU A 505 -2.80 16.47 -21.90
C LEU A 505 -1.63 17.43 -22.11
N ALA A 506 -0.46 16.89 -22.43
CA ALA A 506 0.67 17.68 -22.87
C ALA A 506 0.32 18.47 -24.14
N SER A 507 0.65 19.76 -24.16
CA SER A 507 0.56 20.52 -25.41
C SER A 507 1.64 20.06 -26.39
N PRO A 508 1.34 19.97 -27.70
CA PRO A 508 2.31 19.51 -28.69
C PRO A 508 3.66 20.24 -28.61
N GLY A 509 4.75 19.48 -28.51
CA GLY A 509 6.11 20.01 -28.47
C GLY A 509 6.54 20.63 -27.13
N PHE A 510 5.70 20.64 -26.11
CA PHE A 510 6.12 21.09 -24.78
C PHE A 510 7.02 20.05 -24.11
N VAL A 511 8.21 20.48 -23.69
CA VAL A 511 9.15 19.70 -22.86
C VAL A 511 9.57 20.58 -21.69
N GLY A 512 9.27 20.14 -20.47
CA GLY A 512 9.56 20.91 -19.27
C GLY A 512 8.73 20.49 -18.08
N VAL A 513 8.83 21.27 -17.00
CA VAL A 513 7.97 21.09 -15.82
C VAL A 513 6.68 21.88 -16.04
N ALA A 514 5.55 21.18 -15.91
CA ALA A 514 4.23 21.78 -15.88
C ALA A 514 3.67 21.71 -14.46
N ASN A 515 2.90 22.73 -14.09
CA ASN A 515 2.21 22.81 -12.81
C ASN A 515 0.71 22.94 -13.04
N VAL A 516 -0.07 22.16 -12.30
CA VAL A 516 -1.52 22.27 -12.21
C VAL A 516 -1.87 22.74 -10.81
N THR A 517 -2.59 23.83 -10.70
CA THR A 517 -3.16 24.33 -9.44
C THR A 517 -4.67 24.27 -9.51
N VAL A 518 -5.28 23.62 -8.52
CA VAL A 518 -6.73 23.52 -8.38
C VAL A 518 -7.14 24.22 -7.10
N VAL A 519 -8.11 25.13 -7.19
CA VAL A 519 -8.70 25.82 -6.04
C VAL A 519 -10.23 25.70 -6.08
N PRO A 520 -10.91 25.57 -4.93
CA PRO A 520 -12.37 25.60 -4.89
C PRO A 520 -12.91 26.92 -5.43
N ARG A 521 -14.09 26.89 -6.08
CA ARG A 521 -14.77 28.14 -6.45
C ARG A 521 -15.23 28.91 -5.19
N PRO A 522 -15.03 30.23 -5.15
CA PRO A 522 -15.39 31.05 -3.99
C PRO A 522 -16.89 30.99 -3.69
N THR A 523 -17.25 31.20 -2.42
CA THR A 523 -18.60 31.65 -2.04
C THR A 523 -18.80 33.01 -2.68
N HIS A 524 -19.68 33.15 -3.67
CA HIS A 524 -20.25 34.48 -3.93
C HIS A 524 -21.00 34.87 -2.64
N THR A 525 -20.47 35.87 -1.93
CA THR A 525 -21.15 36.52 -0.80
C THR A 525 -22.29 37.38 -1.30
#